data_AF-A0A2J6QK61-F1
#
_entry.id   AF-A0A2J6QK61-F1
#
_cell.length_a   1.000
_cell.length_b   1.000
_cell.length_c   1.000
_cell.angle_alpha   90.00
_cell.angle_beta   90.00
_cell.angle_gamma   90.00
#
_symmetry.space_group_name_H-M   'P 1'
#
loop_
_entity.id
_entity.type
_entity.pdbx_description
1 polymer ?
#
loop_
_entity_poly.entity_id
_entity_poly.type
_entity_poly.pdbx_seq_one_letter_code
_entity_poly.pdbx_strand_id
1 'polypeptide(L)'
;MAQGSTVPCRYWVICGNPTKDGSFRSFNFDAEAPAALCLPHLDNGPKPDPDDAGIFITTLVDRHNNEILHSRAWHCVTCDKRATELLHQAVPLLSPVADRADFEKFFPTVIDICAPICISGGECDRAANKVAQDFAKNALIQKPWQIFEDTKTCDTCGKKSGVKVCSGCKLIAYCSKECQAKGWPRHKRQCKHAQKESRRAEVASS
;
A
#
# COMPACT_ATOMS: atom_id res chain seq x y z
N MET A 1 -11.81 -17.77 22.15
CA MET A 1 -11.33 -16.38 22.06
C MET A 1 -12.17 -15.69 21.01
N ALA A 2 -12.90 -14.64 21.36
CA ALA A 2 -13.71 -13.93 20.37
C ALA A 2 -12.77 -13.32 19.33
N GLN A 3 -12.89 -13.72 18.07
CA GLN A 3 -12.16 -13.09 16.97
C GLN A 3 -12.56 -11.61 16.98
N GLY A 4 -11.60 -10.72 17.22
CA GLY A 4 -11.84 -9.28 17.15
C GLY A 4 -12.42 -8.91 15.77
N SER A 5 -13.31 -7.92 15.72
CA SER A 5 -13.87 -7.43 14.46
C SER A 5 -12.77 -6.87 13.55
N THR A 6 -12.92 -7.05 12.24
CA THR A 6 -11.98 -6.54 11.23
C THR A 6 -12.67 -5.61 10.25
N VAL A 7 -11.87 -4.74 9.63
CA VAL A 7 -12.26 -3.84 8.54
C VAL A 7 -11.40 -4.16 7.32
N PRO A 8 -11.99 -4.32 6.13
CA PRO A 8 -11.21 -4.50 4.92
C PRO A 8 -10.25 -3.33 4.69
N CYS A 9 -9.00 -3.68 4.42
CA CYS A 9 -7.90 -2.74 4.23
C CYS A 9 -7.13 -3.13 2.96
N ARG A 10 -6.51 -2.14 2.32
CA ARG A 10 -5.58 -2.34 1.22
C ARG A 10 -4.16 -2.35 1.75
N TYR A 11 -3.39 -3.38 1.42
CA TYR A 11 -1.94 -3.34 1.57
C TYR A 11 -1.31 -3.04 0.21
N TRP A 12 -0.72 -1.85 0.07
CA TRP A 12 -0.17 -1.37 -1.18
C TRP A 12 1.34 -1.21 -1.06
N VAL A 13 2.08 -2.08 -1.76
CA VAL A 13 3.53 -2.11 -1.73
C VAL A 13 4.09 -1.51 -3.01
N ILE A 14 5.00 -0.56 -2.89
CA ILE A 14 5.77 0.01 -4.00
C ILE A 14 7.20 -0.49 -3.84
N CYS A 15 7.57 -1.49 -4.64
CA CYS A 15 8.89 -2.11 -4.56
C CYS A 15 9.80 -1.66 -5.70
N GLY A 16 11.01 -1.21 -5.38
CA GLY A 16 12.03 -0.84 -6.35
C GLY A 16 12.93 0.27 -5.86
N ASN A 17 13.54 1.01 -6.79
CA ASN A 17 14.36 2.16 -6.46
C ASN A 17 13.54 3.46 -6.61
N PRO A 18 13.19 4.16 -5.52
CA PRO A 18 12.43 5.41 -5.59
C PRO A 18 13.22 6.57 -6.20
N THR A 19 14.55 6.47 -6.34
CA THR A 19 15.42 7.53 -6.90
C THR A 19 15.93 7.23 -8.32
N LYS A 20 15.64 6.05 -8.89
CA LYS A 20 16.25 5.59 -10.15
C LYS A 20 15.22 5.09 -11.17
N ASP A 21 15.08 5.84 -12.26
CA ASP A 21 14.51 5.51 -13.58
C ASP A 21 13.15 4.81 -13.64
N GLY A 22 12.34 4.90 -12.59
CA GLY A 22 11.06 4.20 -12.57
C GLY A 22 11.22 2.68 -12.59
N SER A 23 12.26 2.14 -11.96
CA SER A 23 12.46 0.69 -11.79
C SER A 23 11.60 0.08 -10.67
N PHE A 24 10.41 0.65 -10.41
CA PHE A 24 9.49 0.20 -9.38
C PHE A 24 8.30 -0.58 -9.96
N ARG A 25 7.69 -1.43 -9.12
CA ARG A 25 6.42 -2.12 -9.36
C ARG A 25 5.51 -1.95 -8.16
N SER A 26 4.23 -1.73 -8.44
CA SER A 26 3.19 -1.70 -7.40
C SER A 26 2.54 -3.07 -7.26
N PHE A 27 2.29 -3.46 -6.01
CA PHE A 27 1.56 -4.66 -5.62
C PHE A 27 0.40 -4.24 -4.72
N ASN A 28 -0.78 -4.81 -4.93
CA ASN A 28 -1.93 -4.58 -4.08
C ASN A 28 -2.41 -5.92 -3.52
N PHE A 29 -2.58 -5.96 -2.20
CA PHE A 29 -3.05 -7.13 -1.49
C PHE A 29 -4.30 -6.80 -0.67
N ASP A 30 -5.15 -7.82 -0.56
CA ASP A 30 -6.31 -7.82 0.30
C ASP A 30 -5.90 -8.08 1.75
N ALA A 31 -6.21 -7.12 2.63
CA ALA A 31 -5.94 -7.22 4.05
C ALA A 31 -7.23 -7.00 4.87
N GLU A 32 -7.21 -7.51 6.10
CA GLU A 32 -8.25 -7.29 7.11
C GLU A 32 -7.57 -6.63 8.29
N ALA A 33 -7.79 -5.34 8.48
CA ALA A 33 -7.24 -4.59 9.60
C ALA A 33 -8.09 -4.83 10.86
N PRO A 34 -7.48 -4.98 12.04
CA PRO A 34 -8.22 -4.95 13.30
C PRO A 34 -9.07 -3.67 13.38
N ALA A 35 -10.36 -3.81 13.68
CA ALA A 35 -11.25 -2.65 13.75
C ALA A 35 -10.79 -1.62 14.79
N ALA A 36 -10.11 -2.04 15.86
CA ALA A 36 -9.53 -1.13 16.85
C ALA A 36 -8.46 -0.18 16.28
N LEU A 37 -7.80 -0.55 15.18
CA LEU A 37 -6.82 0.30 14.48
C LEU A 37 -7.48 1.25 13.46
N CYS A 38 -8.73 0.97 13.08
CA CYS A 38 -9.49 1.74 12.12
C CYS A 38 -10.59 2.52 12.84
N LEU A 39 -10.58 3.86 12.77
CA LEU A 39 -11.64 4.75 13.30
C LEU A 39 -11.65 4.98 14.83
N PRO A 40 -10.77 5.84 15.39
CA PRO A 40 -11.07 6.52 16.66
C PRO A 40 -11.42 8.00 16.51
N HIS A 41 -11.26 8.61 15.32
CA HIS A 41 -11.32 10.07 15.16
C HIS A 41 -12.70 10.66 14.86
N LEU A 42 -13.74 9.84 14.69
CA LEU A 42 -15.12 10.34 14.60
C LEU A 42 -15.81 10.42 15.98
N ASP A 43 -15.31 9.68 16.98
CA ASP A 43 -15.96 9.53 18.29
C ASP A 43 -15.12 10.04 19.49
N ASN A 44 -14.02 10.80 19.27
CA ASN A 44 -13.08 11.18 20.33
C ASN A 44 -12.51 9.97 21.12
N GLY A 45 -12.41 8.81 20.48
CA GLY A 45 -11.90 7.58 21.11
C GLY A 45 -10.38 7.64 21.37
N PRO A 46 -9.85 6.73 22.21
CA PRO A 46 -8.41 6.63 22.43
C PRO A 46 -7.68 6.37 21.11
N LYS A 47 -6.51 6.99 20.94
CA LYS A 47 -5.63 6.71 19.80
C LYS A 47 -5.24 5.21 19.81
N PRO A 48 -5.11 4.56 18.65
CA PRO A 48 -4.67 3.18 18.58
C PRO A 48 -3.28 3.03 19.23
N ASP A 49 -3.04 1.89 19.87
CA ASP A 49 -1.72 1.55 20.40
C ASP A 49 -0.71 1.47 19.23
N PRO A 50 0.42 2.20 19.28
CA PRO A 50 1.47 2.09 18.27
C PRO A 50 2.00 0.66 18.09
N ASP A 51 2.02 -0.15 19.14
CA ASP A 51 2.53 -1.52 19.09
C ASP A 51 1.58 -2.43 18.30
N ASP A 52 0.26 -2.26 18.47
CA ASP A 52 -0.74 -3.01 17.70
C ASP A 52 -0.66 -2.71 16.20
N ALA A 53 -0.43 -1.44 15.84
CA ALA A 53 -0.22 -1.05 14.45
C ALA A 53 1.07 -1.65 13.88
N GLY A 54 2.15 -1.70 14.68
CA GLY A 54 3.40 -2.38 14.34
C GLY A 54 3.20 -3.87 14.08
N ILE A 55 2.50 -4.58 14.97
CA ILE A 55 2.18 -6.01 14.82
C ILE A 55 1.39 -6.28 13.55
N PHE A 56 0.38 -5.44 13.26
CA PHE A 56 -0.40 -5.57 12.04
C PHE A 56 0.45 -5.38 10.78
N ILE A 57 1.33 -4.37 10.76
CA ILE A 57 2.28 -4.15 9.65
C ILE A 57 3.20 -5.35 9.46
N THR A 58 3.83 -5.84 10.53
CA THR A 58 4.73 -7.00 10.46
C THR A 58 4.00 -8.23 9.89
N THR A 59 2.75 -8.45 10.30
CA THR A 59 1.92 -9.54 9.77
C THR A 59 1.72 -9.44 8.25
N LEU A 60 1.54 -8.23 7.72
CA LEU A 60 1.40 -8.00 6.28
C LEU A 60 2.72 -8.20 5.54
N VAL A 61 3.82 -7.69 6.10
CA VAL A 61 5.16 -7.86 5.54
C VAL A 61 5.51 -9.34 5.45
N ASP A 62 5.42 -10.08 6.56
CA ASP A 62 5.78 -11.50 6.63
C ASP A 62 4.99 -12.34 5.62
N ARG A 63 3.70 -12.03 5.44
CA ARG A 63 2.81 -12.74 4.53
C ARG A 63 3.19 -12.55 3.06
N HIS A 64 3.62 -11.35 2.67
CA HIS A 64 3.76 -10.97 1.26
C HIS A 64 5.21 -10.77 0.80
N ASN A 65 6.17 -10.65 1.72
CA ASN A 65 7.58 -10.41 1.42
C ASN A 65 8.14 -11.44 0.40
N ASN A 66 7.91 -12.74 0.65
CA ASN A 66 8.40 -13.79 -0.23
C ASN A 66 7.79 -13.70 -1.65
N GLU A 67 6.50 -13.40 -1.79
CA GLU A 67 5.87 -13.24 -3.11
C GLU A 67 6.49 -12.06 -3.87
N ILE A 68 6.72 -10.93 -3.20
CA ILE A 68 7.28 -9.73 -3.81
C ILE A 68 8.73 -9.95 -4.23
N LEU A 69 9.56 -10.48 -3.33
CA LEU A 69 10.99 -10.73 -3.55
C LEU A 69 11.21 -11.69 -4.72
N HIS A 70 10.37 -12.71 -4.87
CA HIS A 70 10.50 -13.71 -5.93
C HIS A 70 9.69 -13.38 -7.19
N SER A 71 8.94 -12.28 -7.20
CA SER A 71 8.12 -11.90 -8.37
C SER A 71 8.93 -11.56 -9.62
N ARG A 72 10.21 -11.20 -9.46
CA ARG A 72 11.20 -10.94 -10.52
C ARG A 72 12.61 -10.89 -9.93
N ALA A 73 13.62 -10.84 -10.80
CA ALA A 73 14.97 -10.46 -10.37
C ALA A 73 14.98 -8.98 -9.95
N TRP A 74 15.33 -8.75 -8.69
CA TRP A 74 15.56 -7.43 -8.12
C TRP A 74 17.06 -7.18 -7.95
N HIS A 75 17.44 -5.90 -8.02
CA HIS A 75 18.81 -5.44 -7.79
C HIS A 75 18.81 -4.45 -6.62
N CYS A 76 19.87 -4.51 -5.83
CA CYS A 76 20.07 -3.64 -4.69
C CYS A 76 20.03 -2.19 -5.13
N VAL A 77 19.19 -1.38 -4.49
CA VAL A 77 19.01 0.03 -4.84
C VAL A 77 20.28 0.87 -4.68
N THR A 78 21.25 0.38 -3.90
CA THR A 78 22.53 1.06 -3.62
C THR A 78 23.68 0.55 -4.49
N CYS A 79 23.91 -0.77 -4.55
CA CYS A 79 25.11 -1.35 -5.19
C CYS A 79 24.83 -2.16 -6.47
N ASP A 80 23.56 -2.25 -6.90
CA ASP A 80 23.12 -2.93 -8.13
C ASP A 80 23.35 -4.46 -8.19
N LYS A 81 24.03 -5.05 -7.19
CA LYS A 81 24.09 -6.52 -7.03
C LYS A 81 22.68 -7.09 -6.85
N ARG A 82 22.50 -8.38 -7.17
CA ARG A 82 21.24 -9.10 -6.93
C ARG A 82 20.75 -8.86 -5.51
N ALA A 83 19.51 -8.41 -5.38
CA ALA A 83 18.86 -8.28 -4.08
C ALA A 83 18.48 -9.67 -3.55
N THR A 84 18.70 -9.89 -2.26
CA THR A 84 18.30 -11.11 -1.55
C THR A 84 17.28 -10.83 -0.47
N GLU A 85 17.08 -9.56 -0.14
CA GLU A 85 16.19 -9.11 0.93
C GLU A 85 15.46 -7.83 0.49
N LEU A 86 14.35 -7.54 1.17
CA LEU A 86 13.54 -6.35 0.97
C LEU A 86 13.52 -5.55 2.27
N LEU A 87 13.92 -4.29 2.19
CA LEU A 87 13.75 -3.34 3.28
C LEU A 87 12.36 -2.71 3.17
N HIS A 88 11.56 -2.85 4.23
CA HIS A 88 10.18 -2.33 4.28
C HIS A 88 10.11 -1.02 5.06
N GLN A 89 9.34 -0.04 4.58
CA GLN A 89 9.03 1.22 5.25
C GLN A 89 7.51 1.46 5.11
N ALA A 90 6.75 0.76 5.95
CA ALA A 90 5.30 0.76 5.92
C ALA A 90 4.70 1.88 6.79
N VAL A 91 3.64 2.50 6.28
CA VAL A 91 2.89 3.56 6.95
C VAL A 91 1.40 3.18 6.96
N PRO A 92 0.77 3.07 8.14
CA PRO A 92 -0.63 2.69 8.26
C PRO A 92 -1.55 3.91 8.16
N LEU A 93 -2.21 4.10 7.02
CA LEU A 93 -3.28 5.08 6.84
C LEU A 93 -4.64 4.40 7.09
N LEU A 94 -4.90 4.07 8.36
CA LEU A 94 -6.05 3.25 8.77
C LEU A 94 -7.27 4.05 9.23
N SER A 95 -7.12 5.37 9.42
CA SER A 95 -8.22 6.28 9.77
C SER A 95 -8.21 7.55 8.90
N PRO A 96 -9.37 8.19 8.66
CA PRO A 96 -9.44 9.49 8.00
C PRO A 96 -8.64 10.54 8.78
N VAL A 97 -8.03 11.49 8.07
CA VAL A 97 -7.37 12.64 8.69
C VAL A 97 -8.33 13.83 8.61
N ALA A 98 -8.71 14.39 9.76
CA ALA A 98 -9.81 15.35 9.91
C ALA A 98 -9.67 16.67 9.13
N ASP A 99 -8.47 17.01 8.64
CA ASP A 99 -8.15 18.30 7.99
C ASP A 99 -7.82 18.15 6.48
N ARG A 100 -8.30 17.09 5.83
CA ARG A 100 -8.10 16.85 4.39
C ARG A 100 -9.44 16.83 3.66
N ALA A 101 -9.87 18.02 3.24
CA ALA A 101 -11.14 18.32 2.58
C ALA A 101 -11.37 17.59 1.23
N ASP A 102 -10.40 16.83 0.76
CA ASP A 102 -10.31 16.22 -0.57
C ASP A 102 -10.37 14.67 -0.54
N PHE A 103 -10.54 14.07 0.65
CA PHE A 103 -10.73 12.62 0.78
C PHE A 103 -12.20 12.19 0.67
N GLU A 104 -12.85 12.48 -0.47
CA GLU A 104 -14.23 12.01 -0.73
C GLU A 104 -14.38 10.47 -0.68
N LYS A 105 -13.29 9.70 -0.69
CA LYS A 105 -13.29 8.22 -0.69
C LYS A 105 -12.12 7.65 0.11
N PHE A 106 -12.10 7.88 1.43
CA PHE A 106 -11.14 7.23 2.31
C PHE A 106 -11.35 5.70 2.30
N PHE A 107 -10.25 4.96 2.12
CA PHE A 107 -10.23 3.51 2.24
C PHE A 107 -8.99 3.14 3.06
N PRO A 108 -9.13 2.42 4.19
CA PRO A 108 -7.99 2.01 5.01
C PRO A 108 -6.89 1.39 4.15
N THR A 109 -5.70 1.98 4.21
CA THR A 109 -4.57 1.55 3.38
C THR A 109 -3.29 1.54 4.21
N VAL A 110 -2.56 0.42 4.21
CA VAL A 110 -1.15 0.40 4.59
C VAL A 110 -0.33 0.60 3.32
N ILE A 111 0.47 1.67 3.27
CA ILE A 111 1.37 1.96 2.16
C ILE A 111 2.77 1.53 2.58
N ASP A 112 3.39 0.65 1.82
CA ASP A 112 4.73 0.14 2.11
C ASP A 112 5.70 0.43 0.98
N ILE A 113 6.77 1.16 1.32
CA ILE A 113 7.86 1.45 0.41
C ILE A 113 8.94 0.40 0.64
N CYS A 114 9.13 -0.42 -0.38
CA CYS A 114 9.96 -1.60 -0.32
C CYS A 114 11.21 -1.40 -1.18
N ALA A 115 12.38 -1.38 -0.56
CA ALA A 115 13.66 -1.21 -1.24
C ALA A 115 14.40 -2.55 -1.30
N PRO A 116 14.65 -3.12 -2.51
CA PRO A 116 15.48 -4.31 -2.62
C PRO A 116 16.92 -4.03 -2.21
N ILE A 117 17.48 -4.89 -1.36
CA ILE A 117 18.85 -4.78 -0.86
C ILE A 117 19.61 -6.11 -1.02
N CYS A 118 20.93 -6.01 -1.18
CA CYS A 118 21.77 -7.18 -1.41
C CYS A 118 21.91 -8.04 -0.14
N ILE A 119 21.84 -7.43 1.04
CA ILE A 119 21.91 -8.06 2.35
C ILE A 119 21.40 -7.07 3.40
N SER A 120 20.79 -7.58 4.47
CA SER A 120 20.52 -6.80 5.69
C SER A 120 21.78 -6.53 6.49
N GLY A 121 21.86 -5.35 7.10
CA GLY A 121 23.03 -4.90 7.82
C GLY A 121 24.15 -4.39 6.90
N GLY A 122 24.80 -3.30 7.31
CA GLY A 122 25.89 -2.68 6.56
C GLY A 122 25.48 -1.45 5.77
N GLU A 123 26.30 -1.07 4.80
CA GLU A 123 26.18 0.21 4.10
C GLU A 123 24.96 0.29 3.18
N CYS A 124 24.71 -0.77 2.39
CA CYS A 124 23.58 -0.79 1.45
C CYS A 124 22.23 -0.67 2.17
N ASP A 125 22.06 -1.41 3.27
CA ASP A 125 20.88 -1.32 4.13
C ASP A 125 20.71 0.11 4.71
N ARG A 126 21.73 0.66 5.38
CA ARG A 126 21.68 2.02 5.93
C ARG A 126 21.37 3.09 4.88
N ALA A 127 21.98 2.99 3.70
CA ALA A 127 21.73 3.90 2.60
C ALA A 127 20.30 3.78 2.05
N ALA A 128 19.82 2.56 1.84
CA ALA A 128 18.46 2.30 1.40
C ALA A 128 17.42 2.80 2.42
N ASN A 129 17.67 2.57 3.72
CA ASN A 129 16.79 3.03 4.78
C ASN A 129 16.67 4.55 4.83
N LYS A 130 17.79 5.27 4.70
CA LYS A 130 17.77 6.74 4.64
C LYS A 130 16.91 7.24 3.47
N VAL A 131 17.10 6.69 2.28
CA VAL A 131 16.34 7.07 1.08
C VAL A 131 14.85 6.76 1.24
N ALA A 132 14.51 5.57 1.75
CA ALA A 132 13.13 5.15 1.92
C ALA A 132 12.40 5.98 2.99
N GLN A 133 13.08 6.35 4.09
CA GLN A 133 12.56 7.27 5.09
C GLN A 133 12.27 8.67 4.54
N ASP A 134 13.18 9.22 3.72
CA ASP A 134 13.00 10.55 3.11
C ASP A 134 11.84 10.54 2.10
N PHE A 135 11.70 9.46 1.33
CA PHE A 135 10.56 9.29 0.42
C PHE A 135 9.24 9.17 1.19
N ALA A 136 9.18 8.31 2.22
CA ALA A 136 7.98 8.12 3.03
C ALA A 136 7.51 9.44 3.68
N LYS A 137 8.43 10.21 4.28
CA LYS A 137 8.13 11.51 4.89
C LYS A 137 7.57 12.52 3.89
N ASN A 138 8.16 12.65 2.71
CA ASN A 138 7.74 13.66 1.75
C ASN A 138 6.47 13.26 0.97
N ALA A 139 6.39 11.99 0.56
CA ALA A 139 5.35 11.51 -0.31
C ALA A 139 4.01 11.29 0.44
N LEU A 140 4.05 10.78 1.68
CA LEU A 140 2.84 10.39 2.42
C LEU A 140 2.26 11.52 3.27
N ILE A 141 3.10 12.46 3.72
CA ILE A 141 2.67 13.59 4.55
C ILE A 141 2.13 14.73 3.66
N GLN A 142 2.76 15.01 2.51
CA GLN A 142 2.38 16.18 1.72
C GLN A 142 1.38 15.89 0.59
N LYS A 143 1.49 14.78 -0.15
CA LYS A 143 0.63 14.49 -1.33
C LYS A 143 0.43 12.98 -1.61
N PRO A 144 -0.26 12.23 -0.73
CA PRO A 144 -0.41 10.78 -0.87
C PRO A 144 -1.15 10.34 -2.16
N TRP A 145 -2.04 11.16 -2.70
CA TRP A 145 -2.71 10.89 -3.99
C TRP A 145 -1.74 10.93 -5.17
N GLN A 146 -0.71 11.77 -5.11
CA GLN A 146 0.27 11.89 -6.19
C GLN A 146 1.13 10.63 -6.28
N ILE A 147 1.42 9.97 -5.15
CA ILE A 147 2.08 8.66 -5.16
C ILE A 147 1.30 7.67 -6.02
N PHE A 148 -0.04 7.64 -5.92
CA PHE A 148 -0.83 6.68 -6.67
C PHE A 148 -0.75 6.96 -8.17
N GLU A 149 -0.81 8.22 -8.56
CA GLU A 149 -0.71 8.61 -9.96
C GLU A 149 0.67 8.27 -10.55
N ASP A 150 1.73 8.55 -9.80
CA ASP A 150 3.11 8.30 -10.22
C ASP A 150 3.46 6.81 -10.24
N THR A 151 2.84 6.02 -9.35
CA THR A 151 3.25 4.62 -9.13
C THR A 151 2.23 3.58 -9.58
N LYS A 152 1.08 3.99 -10.13
CA LYS A 152 0.09 3.04 -10.65
C LYS A 152 0.70 2.16 -11.75
N THR A 153 0.57 0.87 -11.55
CA THR A 153 0.91 -0.15 -12.55
C THR A 153 -0.28 -1.09 -12.70
N CYS A 154 -0.31 -1.87 -13.78
CA CYS A 154 -1.29 -2.92 -13.91
C CYS A 154 -1.16 -3.91 -12.75
N ASP A 155 -2.23 -4.12 -12.00
CA ASP A 155 -2.24 -5.02 -10.83
C ASP A 155 -1.94 -6.49 -11.20
N THR A 156 -2.23 -6.87 -12.45
CA THR A 156 -2.03 -8.23 -12.95
C THR A 156 -0.63 -8.45 -13.50
N CYS A 157 -0.11 -7.54 -14.32
CA CYS A 157 1.15 -7.76 -15.06
C CYS A 157 2.28 -6.76 -14.73
N GLY A 158 2.02 -5.74 -13.92
CA GLY A 158 3.01 -4.71 -13.55
C GLY A 158 3.33 -3.66 -14.63
N LYS A 159 2.66 -3.70 -15.79
CA LYS A 159 2.87 -2.70 -16.87
C LYS A 159 2.48 -1.29 -16.40
N LYS A 160 3.31 -0.30 -16.72
CA LYS A 160 3.07 1.12 -16.39
C LYS A 160 2.25 1.87 -17.44
N SER A 161 2.50 1.59 -18.71
CA SER A 161 1.87 2.32 -19.81
C SER A 161 0.45 1.81 -20.12
N GLY A 162 -0.44 2.75 -20.46
CA GLY A 162 -1.81 2.45 -20.88
C GLY A 162 -2.69 1.87 -19.77
N VAL A 163 -2.34 2.08 -18.49
CA VAL A 163 -3.15 1.62 -17.37
C VAL A 163 -4.37 2.50 -17.16
N LYS A 164 -5.50 1.87 -16.86
CA LYS A 164 -6.75 2.52 -16.50
C LYS A 164 -7.13 2.12 -15.08
N VAL A 165 -7.48 3.12 -14.28
CA VAL A 165 -7.94 2.93 -12.91
C VAL A 165 -9.26 2.15 -12.93
N CYS A 166 -9.43 1.23 -11.99
CA CYS A 166 -10.68 0.50 -11.81
C CYS A 166 -11.81 1.50 -11.53
N SER A 167 -12.81 1.55 -12.41
CA SER A 167 -13.93 2.49 -12.30
C SER A 167 -14.79 2.29 -11.05
N GLY A 168 -14.79 1.07 -10.48
CA GLY A 168 -15.54 0.74 -9.27
C GLY A 168 -14.91 1.30 -8.01
N CYS A 169 -13.70 0.87 -7.67
CA CYS A 169 -13.06 1.22 -6.40
C CYS A 169 -12.11 2.42 -6.48
N LYS A 170 -11.58 2.72 -7.68
CA LYS A 170 -10.50 3.69 -7.90
C LYS A 170 -9.16 3.40 -7.18
N LEU A 171 -9.00 2.22 -6.56
CA LEU A 171 -7.83 1.87 -5.75
C LEU A 171 -6.69 1.18 -6.51
N ILE A 172 -6.97 0.59 -7.67
CA ILE A 172 -6.00 -0.16 -8.48
C ILE A 172 -6.16 0.16 -9.97
N ALA A 173 -5.21 -0.25 -10.80
CA ALA A 173 -5.25 -0.04 -12.24
C ALA A 173 -4.96 -1.31 -13.06
N TYR A 174 -5.46 -1.36 -14.29
CA TYR A 174 -5.24 -2.45 -15.24
C TYR A 174 -4.89 -1.91 -16.62
N CYS A 175 -3.95 -2.54 -17.33
CA CYS A 175 -3.61 -2.11 -18.69
C CYS A 175 -4.60 -2.59 -19.76
N SER A 176 -5.47 -3.56 -19.44
CA SER A 176 -6.42 -4.12 -20.40
C SER A 176 -7.59 -4.82 -19.68
N LYS A 177 -8.67 -5.10 -20.43
CA LYS A 177 -9.83 -5.85 -19.91
C LYS A 177 -9.45 -7.28 -19.55
N GLU A 178 -8.53 -7.89 -20.28
CA GLU A 178 -8.03 -9.24 -20.01
C GLU A 178 -7.25 -9.27 -18.70
N CYS A 179 -6.40 -8.27 -18.45
CA CYS A 179 -5.72 -8.15 -17.16
C CYS A 179 -6.71 -7.93 -16.02
N GLN A 180 -7.72 -7.08 -16.22
CA GLN A 180 -8.80 -6.88 -15.24
C GLN A 180 -9.55 -8.18 -14.95
N ALA A 181 -9.94 -8.94 -15.99
CA ALA A 181 -10.64 -10.22 -15.83
C ALA A 181 -9.79 -11.25 -15.08
N LYS A 182 -8.48 -11.32 -15.37
CA LYS A 182 -7.53 -12.18 -14.65
C LYS A 182 -7.35 -11.79 -13.18
N GLY A 183 -7.30 -10.50 -12.87
CA GLY A 183 -7.18 -10.00 -11.49
C GLY A 183 -8.49 -10.01 -10.71
N TRP A 184 -9.64 -10.12 -11.40
CA TRP A 184 -10.96 -9.97 -10.80
C TRP A 184 -11.28 -10.94 -9.66
N PRO A 185 -10.94 -12.25 -9.71
CA PRO A 185 -11.22 -13.16 -8.60
C PRO A 185 -10.64 -12.69 -7.27
N ARG A 186 -9.42 -12.12 -7.28
CA ARG A 186 -8.78 -11.52 -6.11
C ARG A 186 -9.41 -10.19 -5.75
N HIS A 187 -9.62 -9.31 -6.73
CA HIS A 187 -10.04 -7.93 -6.47
C HIS A 187 -11.54 -7.76 -6.12
N LYS A 188 -12.42 -8.65 -6.57
CA LYS A 188 -13.89 -8.46 -6.54
C LYS A 188 -14.43 -8.08 -5.15
N ARG A 189 -13.92 -8.72 -4.10
CA ARG A 189 -14.39 -8.50 -2.71
C ARG A 189 -14.09 -7.08 -2.25
N GLN A 190 -12.83 -6.67 -2.32
CA GLN A 190 -12.42 -5.30 -2.03
C GLN A 190 -13.12 -4.27 -2.92
N CYS A 191 -13.26 -4.55 -4.21
CA CYS A 191 -13.90 -3.62 -5.14
C CYS A 191 -15.31 -3.27 -4.69
N LYS A 192 -16.09 -4.28 -4.30
CA LYS A 192 -17.46 -4.11 -3.80
C LYS A 192 -17.50 -3.40 -2.45
N HIS A 193 -16.55 -3.69 -1.56
CA HIS A 193 -16.46 -3.03 -0.26
C HIS A 193 -16.15 -1.54 -0.41
N ALA A 194 -15.11 -1.19 -1.18
CA ALA A 194 -14.74 0.20 -1.47
C ALA A 194 -15.90 0.99 -2.09
N GLN A 195 -16.64 0.37 -3.02
CA GLN A 195 -17.85 0.98 -3.58
C GLN A 195 -18.95 1.22 -2.55
N LYS A 196 -19.10 0.32 -1.56
CA LYS A 196 -20.09 0.48 -0.49
C LYS A 196 -19.72 1.64 0.43
N GLU A 197 -18.46 1.72 0.85
CA GLU A 197 -17.99 2.80 1.73
C GLU A 197 -18.04 4.16 1.01
N SER A 198 -17.67 4.22 -0.27
CA SER A 198 -17.84 5.44 -1.07
C SER A 198 -19.28 5.93 -1.13
N ARG A 199 -20.26 5.03 -1.32
CA ARG A 199 -21.69 5.44 -1.31
C ARG A 199 -22.15 5.91 0.06
N ARG A 200 -21.65 5.31 1.14
CA ARG A 200 -21.97 5.74 2.52
C ARG A 200 -21.44 7.14 2.80
N ALA A 201 -20.22 7.43 2.38
CA ALA A 201 -19.63 8.77 2.51
C ALA A 201 -20.42 9.81 1.70
N GLU A 202 -20.81 9.51 0.46
CA GLU A 202 -21.62 10.41 -0.38
C GLU A 202 -22.98 10.75 0.27
N VAL A 203 -23.65 9.78 0.90
CA VAL A 203 -24.91 9.99 1.63
C VAL A 203 -24.72 10.81 2.90
N ALA A 204 -23.62 10.61 3.64
CA ALA A 204 -23.35 11.35 4.88
C ALA A 204 -22.96 12.83 4.64
N SER A 205 -22.52 13.17 3.42
CA SER A 205 -22.15 14.52 3.00
C SER A 205 -23.26 15.28 2.26
N SER A 206 -24.44 14.67 2.10
CA SER A 206 -25.63 15.25 1.43
C SER A 206 -26.68 15.69 2.47
#